data_AF-A0A8T4Z6B1-F1
#
_entry.id   AF-A0A8T4Z6B1-F1
#
_cell.length_a   1.000
_cell.length_b   1.000
_cell.length_c   1.000
_cell.angle_alpha   90.00
_cell.angle_beta   90.00
_cell.angle_gamma   90.00
#
_symmetry.space_group_name_H-M   'P 1'
#
loop_
_entity.id
_entity.type
_entity.pdbx_description
1 polymer ?
#
loop_
_entity_poly.entity_id
_entity_poly.type
_entity_poly.pdbx_seq_one_letter_code
_entity_poly.pdbx_strand_id
1 'polypeptide(L)'
;MLCSEKKATDHFQKTFRVVALGGTFDCFHKGHEAMILKALAIGEKVIIGLTSDEFAKRLGKPHPIKGFEERKIVLEEFLRSLGAHSRVEILPLNDPYGIAATSQEIEALIVSEETEQRGLELNELRKRGG
;
A
#
# COMPACT_ATOMS: atom_id res chain seq x y z
N MET A 1 -6.09 7.31 -50.10
CA MET A 1 -4.80 7.24 -49.38
C MET A 1 -5.12 7.23 -47.89
N LEU A 2 -5.15 6.05 -47.29
CA LEU A 2 -5.36 5.87 -45.85
C LEU A 2 -4.05 6.20 -45.13
N CYS A 3 -4.11 7.07 -44.12
CA CYS A 3 -3.09 7.08 -43.08
C CYS A 3 -3.80 7.07 -41.73
N SER A 4 -3.57 5.98 -41.00
CA SER A 4 -4.18 5.66 -39.72
C SER A 4 -3.47 6.45 -38.62
N GLU A 5 -4.19 7.32 -37.93
CA GLU A 5 -3.77 7.84 -36.63
C GLU A 5 -3.93 6.72 -35.58
N LYS A 6 -2.91 5.87 -35.44
CA LYS A 6 -2.83 5.00 -34.27
C LYS A 6 -2.43 5.86 -33.07
N LYS A 7 -3.43 6.25 -32.26
CA LYS A 7 -3.22 6.76 -30.90
C LYS A 7 -2.46 5.69 -30.11
N ALA A 8 -1.22 6.00 -29.71
CA ALA A 8 -0.49 5.22 -28.73
C ALA A 8 -1.08 5.52 -27.34
N THR A 9 -2.20 4.90 -27.00
CA THR A 9 -2.56 4.69 -25.59
C THR A 9 -1.67 3.58 -25.07
N ASP A 10 -0.60 3.97 -24.38
CA ASP A 10 0.23 3.04 -23.62
C ASP A 10 -0.64 2.43 -22.51
N HIS A 11 -1.23 1.27 -22.79
CA HIS A 11 -1.90 0.46 -21.79
C HIS A 11 -0.82 -0.19 -20.93
N PHE A 12 -0.37 0.51 -19.89
CA PHE A 12 0.25 -0.16 -18.75
C PHE A 12 -0.80 -1.12 -18.17
N GLN A 13 -0.79 -2.37 -18.62
CA GLN A 13 -1.58 -3.41 -18.01
C GLN A 13 -1.15 -3.52 -16.56
N LYS A 14 -2.10 -3.28 -15.65
CA LYS A 14 -1.89 -3.55 -14.24
C LYS A 14 -1.62 -5.03 -14.08
N THR A 15 -0.56 -5.35 -13.34
CA THR A 15 -0.04 -6.71 -13.19
C THR A 15 -0.84 -7.52 -12.18
N PHE A 16 -1.47 -6.85 -11.21
CA PHE A 16 -2.16 -7.48 -10.09
C PHE A 16 -3.55 -6.88 -9.87
N ARG A 17 -4.52 -7.72 -9.51
CA ARG A 17 -5.89 -7.28 -9.19
C ARG A 17 -5.94 -6.54 -7.85
N VAL A 18 -5.28 -7.06 -6.83
CA VAL A 18 -5.21 -6.44 -5.50
C VAL A 18 -3.77 -6.42 -5.03
N VAL A 19 -3.29 -5.22 -4.70
CA VAL A 19 -1.95 -4.98 -4.14
C VAL A 19 -2.10 -4.40 -2.74
N ALA A 20 -1.33 -4.92 -1.79
CA ALA A 20 -1.29 -4.38 -0.44
C ALA A 20 0.04 -3.67 -0.15
N LEU A 21 0.00 -2.65 0.70
CA LEU A 21 1.17 -2.09 1.37
C LEU A 21 0.80 -1.72 2.80
N GLY A 22 1.76 -1.77 3.70
CA GLY A 22 1.57 -1.42 5.10
C GLY A 22 2.58 -0.36 5.55
N GLY A 23 2.17 0.51 6.46
CA GLY A 23 3.07 1.52 7.00
C GLY A 23 2.45 2.38 8.09
N THR A 24 3.30 3.08 8.83
CA THR A 24 2.83 4.10 9.78
C THR A 24 2.39 5.36 9.07
N PHE A 25 3.04 5.73 7.96
CA PHE A 25 2.76 6.97 7.20
C PHE A 25 2.80 8.24 8.07
N ASP A 26 3.65 8.24 9.10
CA ASP A 26 3.95 9.43 9.90
C ASP A 26 4.95 10.33 9.18
N CYS A 27 4.91 11.65 9.43
CA CYS A 27 5.74 12.64 8.74
C CYS A 27 5.78 12.40 7.21
N PHE A 28 4.59 12.34 6.58
CA PHE A 28 4.42 11.94 5.18
C PHE A 28 5.43 12.61 4.24
N HIS A 29 6.15 11.80 3.46
CA HIS A 29 7.32 12.22 2.68
C HIS A 29 7.46 11.39 1.39
N LYS A 30 8.40 11.77 0.53
CA LYS A 30 8.62 11.16 -0.81
C LYS A 30 8.75 9.63 -0.83
N GLY A 31 9.32 9.02 0.21
CA GLY A 31 9.34 7.56 0.33
C GLY A 31 7.95 6.92 0.36
N HIS A 32 7.01 7.49 1.13
CA HIS A 32 5.62 7.04 1.17
C HIS A 32 4.93 7.26 -0.18
N GLU A 33 5.13 8.42 -0.79
CA GLU A 33 4.61 8.73 -2.12
C GLU A 33 5.06 7.69 -3.15
N ALA A 34 6.36 7.38 -3.20
CA ALA A 34 6.91 6.42 -4.15
C ALA A 34 6.30 5.02 -3.98
N MET A 35 6.12 4.55 -2.74
CA MET A 35 5.48 3.26 -2.46
C MET A 35 4.02 3.22 -2.92
N ILE A 36 3.25 4.27 -2.61
CA ILE A 36 1.84 4.36 -2.99
C ILE A 36 1.69 4.46 -4.51
N LEU A 37 2.53 5.28 -5.17
CA LEU A 37 2.53 5.40 -6.63
C LEU A 37 2.89 4.07 -7.31
N LYS A 38 3.86 3.33 -6.76
CA LYS A 38 4.19 1.99 -7.25
C LYS A 38 3.00 1.04 -7.13
N ALA A 39 2.29 1.05 -5.99
CA ALA A 39 1.10 0.25 -5.78
C ALA A 39 0.00 0.56 -6.79
N LEU A 40 -0.27 1.86 -6.99
CA LEU A 40 -1.29 2.34 -7.92
C LEU A 40 -0.98 2.04 -9.39
N ALA A 41 0.30 1.94 -9.74
CA ALA A 41 0.77 1.62 -11.08
C ALA A 41 0.62 0.12 -11.42
N ILE A 42 0.89 -0.77 -10.46
CA ILE A 42 0.85 -2.22 -10.71
C ILE A 42 -0.48 -2.87 -10.31
N GLY A 43 -1.32 -2.19 -9.52
CA GLY A 43 -2.56 -2.72 -8.94
C GLY A 43 -3.86 -2.15 -9.53
N GLU A 44 -4.86 -3.00 -9.73
CA GLU A 44 -6.23 -2.57 -10.02
C GLU A 44 -6.85 -1.87 -8.81
N LYS A 45 -6.84 -2.57 -7.68
CA LYS A 45 -7.17 -2.06 -6.34
C LYS A 45 -5.93 -2.06 -5.45
N VAL A 46 -5.88 -1.13 -4.52
CA VAL A 46 -4.81 -1.01 -3.54
C VAL A 46 -5.39 -1.00 -2.13
N ILE A 47 -4.81 -1.80 -1.25
CA ILE A 47 -5.11 -1.78 0.18
C ILE A 47 -3.92 -1.18 0.91
N ILE A 48 -4.15 -0.13 1.69
CA ILE A 48 -3.15 0.49 2.55
C ILE A 48 -3.45 0.14 4.01
N GLY A 49 -2.61 -0.70 4.60
CA GLY A 49 -2.59 -0.95 6.04
C GLY A 49 -1.94 0.22 6.78
N LEU A 50 -2.73 1.04 7.44
CA LEU A 50 -2.25 2.14 8.28
C LEU A 50 -2.13 1.67 9.72
N THR A 51 -0.93 1.71 10.31
CA THR A 51 -0.75 1.23 11.70
C THR A 51 -1.68 1.97 12.67
N SER A 52 -2.39 1.25 13.52
CA SER A 52 -3.13 1.84 14.64
C SER A 52 -2.17 2.51 15.63
N ASP A 53 -2.69 3.40 16.48
CA ASP A 53 -1.86 4.10 17.46
C ASP A 53 -1.21 3.14 18.46
N GLU A 54 -1.92 2.09 18.87
CA GLU A 54 -1.38 1.06 19.74
C GLU A 54 -0.28 0.25 19.07
N PHE A 55 -0.45 -0.11 17.80
CA PHE A 55 0.61 -0.82 17.07
C PHE A 55 1.81 0.08 16.80
N ALA A 56 1.59 1.34 16.43
CA ALA A 56 2.63 2.33 16.22
C ALA A 56 3.49 2.56 17.47
N LYS A 57 2.86 2.63 18.66
CA LYS A 57 3.58 2.69 19.95
C LYS A 57 4.45 1.46 20.20
N ARG A 58 3.94 0.26 19.93
CA ARG A 58 4.69 -1.01 20.11
C ARG A 58 5.90 -1.12 19.18
N LEU A 59 5.85 -0.48 18.01
CA LEU A 59 7.00 -0.42 17.11
C LEU A 59 8.16 0.43 17.66
N GLY A 60 7.94 1.20 18.73
CA GLY A 60 9.01 1.85 19.50
C GLY A 60 9.80 2.89 18.72
N LYS A 61 9.15 3.66 17.84
CA LYS A 61 9.84 4.71 17.07
C LYS A 61 10.45 5.76 18.00
N PRO A 62 11.60 6.35 17.64
CA PRO A 62 12.34 7.27 18.51
C PRO A 62 11.69 8.64 18.68
N HIS A 63 10.55 8.88 18.02
CA HIS A 63 9.82 10.14 18.03
C HIS A 63 8.32 9.90 18.26
N PRO A 64 7.59 10.91 18.78
CA PRO A 64 6.14 10.88 18.82
C PRO A 64 5.56 10.65 17.43
N ILE A 65 4.50 9.84 17.35
CA ILE A 65 3.79 9.52 16.12
C ILE A 65 2.43 10.22 16.19
N LYS A 66 2.00 10.85 15.09
CA LYS A 66 0.65 11.44 15.01
C LYS A 66 -0.44 10.39 15.19
N GLY A 67 -1.61 10.82 15.67
CA GLY A 67 -2.76 9.92 15.83
C GLY A 67 -3.19 9.29 14.51
N PHE A 68 -3.87 8.14 14.59
CA PHE A 68 -4.31 7.37 13.43
C PHE A 68 -5.14 8.21 12.46
N GLU A 69 -6.11 8.96 12.98
CA GLU A 69 -6.99 9.81 12.16
C GLU A 69 -6.21 10.94 11.47
N GLU A 70 -5.25 11.56 12.15
CA GLU A 70 -4.42 12.60 11.53
C GLU A 70 -3.59 12.05 10.36
N ARG A 71 -2.99 10.87 10.54
CA ARG A 71 -2.22 10.20 9.47
C ARG A 71 -3.12 9.75 8.34
N LYS A 72 -4.33 9.26 8.65
CA LYS A 72 -5.35 8.86 7.67
C LYS A 72 -5.82 10.04 6.83
N ILE A 73 -6.08 11.20 7.44
CA ILE A 73 -6.50 12.41 6.71
C ILE A 73 -5.44 12.81 5.67
N VAL A 74 -4.16 12.90 6.09
CA VAL A 74 -3.06 13.25 5.18
C VAL A 74 -2.96 12.26 4.02
N LEU A 75 -3.09 10.96 4.32
CA LEU A 75 -3.06 9.91 3.31
C LEU A 75 -4.25 10.02 2.34
N GLU A 76 -5.47 10.26 2.84
CA GLU A 76 -6.65 10.44 2.01
C GLU A 76 -6.55 11.68 1.12
N GLU A 77 -6.04 12.79 1.64
CA GLU A 77 -5.80 14.02 0.86
C GLU A 77 -4.82 13.77 -0.29
N PHE A 78 -3.72 13.07 -0.02
CA PHE A 78 -2.78 12.66 -1.06
C PHE A 78 -3.46 11.77 -2.12
N LEU A 79 -4.22 10.75 -1.71
CA LEU A 79 -4.93 9.86 -2.64
C LEU A 79 -6.00 10.59 -3.47
N ARG A 80 -6.67 11.60 -2.90
CA ARG A 80 -7.62 12.47 -3.60
C ARG A 80 -6.90 13.34 -4.62
N SER A 81 -5.74 13.89 -4.27
CA SER A 81 -4.92 14.70 -5.20
C SER A 81 -4.47 13.93 -6.45
N LEU A 82 -4.30 12.61 -6.31
CA LEU A 82 -3.99 11.70 -7.42
C LEU A 82 -5.21 11.21 -8.21
N GLY A 83 -6.43 11.55 -7.79
CA GLY A 83 -7.66 10.97 -8.34
C GLY A 83 -7.79 9.47 -8.11
N ALA A 84 -7.04 8.90 -7.15
CA ALA A 84 -6.91 7.47 -6.95
C ALA A 84 -7.78 6.92 -5.81
N HIS A 85 -8.36 7.78 -4.98
CA HIS A 85 -9.12 7.42 -3.77
C HIS A 85 -10.19 6.33 -3.98
N SER A 86 -10.85 6.24 -5.14
CA SER A 86 -11.86 5.21 -5.43
C SER A 86 -11.28 3.80 -5.64
N ARG A 87 -9.96 3.70 -5.87
CA ARG A 87 -9.23 2.43 -6.04
C ARG A 87 -8.49 2.01 -4.78
N VAL A 88 -8.52 2.82 -3.73
CA VAL A 88 -7.73 2.61 -2.53
C VAL A 88 -8.61 2.46 -1.31
N GLU A 89 -8.37 1.40 -0.55
CA GLU A 89 -8.98 1.18 0.76
C GLU A 89 -7.91 1.32 1.85
N ILE A 90 -8.19 2.13 2.87
CA ILE A 90 -7.29 2.28 4.03
C ILE A 90 -7.87 1.47 5.18
N LEU A 91 -7.11 0.50 5.67
CA LEU A 91 -7.50 -0.38 6.78
C LEU A 91 -6.55 -0.20 7.96
N PRO A 92 -7.06 -0.24 9.21
CA PRO A 92 -6.21 -0.21 10.38
C PRO A 92 -5.36 -1.49 10.47
N LEU A 93 -4.08 -1.32 10.77
CA LEU A 93 -3.12 -2.40 10.95
C LEU A 93 -2.74 -2.49 12.44
N ASN A 94 -3.10 -3.60 13.08
CA ASN A 94 -2.91 -3.82 14.53
C ASN A 94 -1.75 -4.78 14.86
N ASP A 95 -1.17 -5.41 13.83
CA ASP A 95 -0.08 -6.37 13.91
C ASP A 95 0.78 -6.32 12.61
N PRO A 96 1.95 -6.95 12.56
CA PRO A 96 2.86 -6.84 11.42
C PRO A 96 2.33 -7.32 10.07
N TYR A 97 1.30 -8.16 10.03
CA TYR A 97 0.84 -8.81 8.81
C TYR A 97 -0.59 -8.43 8.43
N GLY A 98 -1.44 -8.12 9.42
CA GLY A 98 -2.84 -7.75 9.22
C GLY A 98 -3.58 -8.73 8.32
N ILE A 99 -4.46 -8.21 7.46
CA ILE A 99 -5.24 -9.04 6.53
C ILE A 99 -4.38 -9.70 5.45
N ALA A 100 -3.14 -9.26 5.25
CA ALA A 100 -2.25 -9.85 4.24
C ALA A 100 -1.79 -11.26 4.64
N ALA A 101 -1.90 -11.65 5.91
CA ALA A 101 -1.66 -13.04 6.33
C ALA A 101 -2.72 -14.02 5.83
N THR A 102 -3.97 -13.60 5.71
CA THR A 102 -5.11 -14.50 5.51
C THR A 102 -5.89 -14.26 4.21
N SER A 103 -5.78 -13.07 3.61
CA SER A 103 -6.50 -12.74 2.38
C SER A 103 -5.88 -13.40 1.15
N GLN A 104 -6.62 -14.32 0.53
CA GLN A 104 -6.26 -14.93 -0.76
C GLN A 104 -6.40 -13.95 -1.95
N GLU A 105 -7.07 -12.82 -1.76
CA GLU A 105 -7.28 -11.83 -2.82
C GLU A 105 -6.05 -10.97 -3.08
N ILE A 106 -5.19 -10.77 -2.08
CA ILE A 106 -3.95 -9.98 -2.21
C ILE A 106 -2.94 -10.78 -3.05
N GLU A 107 -2.59 -10.26 -4.23
CA GLU A 107 -1.69 -10.93 -5.17
C GLU A 107 -0.25 -10.42 -5.04
N ALA A 108 -0.05 -9.22 -4.50
CA ALA A 108 1.26 -8.65 -4.26
C ALA A 108 1.32 -7.79 -2.99
N LEU A 109 2.48 -7.78 -2.34
CA LEU A 109 2.79 -6.93 -1.20
C LEU A 109 3.96 -6.01 -1.56
N ILE A 110 3.78 -4.71 -1.39
CA ILE A 110 4.87 -3.73 -1.47
C ILE A 110 5.39 -3.48 -0.07
N VAL A 111 6.68 -3.74 0.09
CA VAL A 111 7.45 -3.51 1.33
C VAL A 111 8.52 -2.47 1.06
N SER A 112 8.81 -1.65 2.06
CA SER A 112 10.04 -0.84 2.07
C SER A 112 11.25 -1.73 2.36
N GLU A 113 12.45 -1.23 2.10
CA GLU A 113 13.71 -1.91 2.48
C GLU A 113 13.73 -2.24 3.99
N GLU A 114 13.23 -1.33 4.84
CA GLU A 114 13.08 -1.54 6.29
C GLU A 114 12.16 -2.74 6.65
N THR A 115 11.24 -3.11 5.75
CA THR A 115 10.22 -4.15 5.98
C THR A 115 10.37 -5.36 5.07
N GLU A 116 11.48 -5.48 4.32
CA GLU A 116 11.73 -6.56 3.37
C GLU A 116 11.66 -7.94 4.05
N GLN A 117 12.34 -8.10 5.20
CA GLN A 117 12.34 -9.37 5.94
C GLN A 117 10.93 -9.80 6.33
N ARG A 118 10.08 -8.87 6.76
CA ARG A 118 8.67 -9.15 7.12
C ARG A 118 7.85 -9.57 5.89
N GLY A 119 8.14 -9.00 4.73
CA GLY A 119 7.54 -9.42 3.46
C GLY A 119 7.89 -10.85 3.09
N LEU A 120 9.15 -11.25 3.29
CA LEU A 120 9.59 -12.63 3.08
C LEU A 120 8.92 -13.60 4.06
N GLU A 121 8.87 -13.25 5.36
CA GLU A 121 8.19 -14.04 6.39
C GLU A 121 6.70 -14.25 6.04
N LEU A 122 6.03 -13.18 5.59
CA LEU A 122 4.63 -13.24 5.19
C LEU A 122 4.41 -14.14 3.96
N ASN A 123 5.28 -14.08 2.97
CA ASN A 123 5.20 -14.96 1.80
C ASN A 123 5.31 -16.44 2.21
N GLU A 124 6.19 -16.77 3.15
CA GLU A 124 6.31 -18.13 3.67
C GLU A 124 5.07 -18.56 4.47
N LEU A 125 4.49 -17.67 5.29
CA LEU A 125 3.23 -17.94 5.98
C LEU A 125 2.09 -18.26 5.00
N ARG A 126 1.99 -17.48 3.91
CA ARG A 126 0.96 -17.68 2.87
C ARG A 126 1.14 -18.99 2.10
N LYS A 127 2.39 -19.42 1.84
CA LYS A 127 2.68 -20.72 1.20
C LYS A 127 2.29 -21.92 2.06
N ARG A 128 2.36 -21.80 3.39
CA ARG A 128 2.04 -22.90 4.32
C ARG A 128 0.54 -23.02 4.59
N GLY A 129 -0.22 -21.94 4.41
CA GLY A 129 -1.66 -21.87 4.66
C GLY A 129 -2.55 -22.01 3.42
N GLY A 130 -1.96 -22.09 2.22
CA GLY A 130 -2.63 -22.45 0.97
C GLY A 130 -2.44 -23.92 0.64
#